data_AF-A0A7C5AQE8-F1
#
_entry.id   AF-A0A7C5AQE8-F1
#
_cell.length_a   1.000
_cell.length_b   1.000
_cell.length_c   1.000
_cell.angle_alpha   90.00
_cell.angle_beta   90.00
_cell.angle_gamma   90.00
#
_symmetry.space_group_name_H-M   'P 1'
#
loop_
_entity.id
_entity.type
_entity.pdbx_description
1 polymer ?
#
loop_
_entity_poly.entity_id
_entity_poly.type
_entity_poly.pdbx_seq_one_letter_code
_entity_poly.pdbx_strand_id
1 'polypeptide(L)'
;EYVTGPGDTYRIEVPREMPGALLTVRLEDVPANVRPRLAIYDRYRNLLASQSASSYGESLLLTVTAPAPGTYYVKVSPEATSQTSDRAYLLSLSVAALTPTPTRTPTATRTPTLMRTPTATRTPTPTRTPTPTRTATPTRTPTRTPTCTRTPTPTRTPTPTRTPTPR
;
A
#
# COMPACT_ATOMS: atom_id res chain seq x y z
N GLU A 1 23.97 -21.55 9.17
CA GLU A 1 25.02 -20.80 9.91
C GLU A 1 25.11 -21.33 11.34
N TYR A 2 26.16 -21.00 12.10
CA TYR A 2 26.32 -21.40 13.51
C TYR A 2 25.72 -20.34 14.44
N VAL A 3 25.18 -20.74 15.59
CA VAL A 3 24.71 -19.75 16.58
C VAL A 3 25.90 -19.26 17.40
N THR A 4 26.45 -18.09 17.06
CA THR A 4 27.59 -17.50 17.79
C THR A 4 27.28 -16.09 18.29
N GLY A 5 27.53 -15.85 19.59
CA GLY A 5 27.53 -14.51 20.20
C GLY A 5 26.27 -13.65 19.96
N PRO A 6 26.38 -12.42 19.40
CA PRO A 6 25.29 -11.44 19.32
C PRO A 6 24.20 -11.76 18.27
N GLY A 7 24.36 -12.86 17.53
CA GLY A 7 23.48 -13.30 16.45
C GLY A 7 23.90 -12.82 15.05
N ASP A 8 23.37 -13.50 14.05
CA ASP A 8 23.67 -13.29 12.64
C ASP A 8 22.63 -12.37 11.98
N THR A 9 23.06 -11.60 10.98
CA THR A 9 22.17 -10.69 10.23
C THR A 9 22.23 -10.98 8.75
N TYR A 10 21.06 -11.17 8.18
CA TYR A 10 20.83 -11.50 6.78
C TYR A 10 20.11 -10.36 6.07
N ARG A 11 20.28 -10.30 4.75
CA ARG A 11 19.61 -9.33 3.88
C ARG A 11 18.66 -10.07 2.95
N ILE A 12 17.47 -9.52 2.78
CA ILE A 12 16.52 -9.93 1.73
C ILE A 12 16.02 -8.70 0.97
N GLU A 13 15.76 -8.87 -0.32
CA GLU A 13 15.28 -7.81 -1.19
C GLU A 13 13.88 -8.12 -1.68
N VAL A 14 12.97 -7.16 -1.46
CA VAL A 14 11.61 -7.20 -1.98
C VAL A 14 11.60 -6.49 -3.33
N PRO A 15 11.26 -7.19 -4.44
CA PRO A 15 11.23 -6.61 -5.77
C PRO A 15 10.25 -5.43 -5.87
N ARG A 16 10.57 -4.45 -6.72
CA ARG A 16 9.73 -3.26 -6.96
C ARG A 16 8.34 -3.59 -7.49
N GLU A 17 8.21 -4.74 -8.14
CA GLU A 17 6.98 -5.27 -8.71
C GLU A 17 6.04 -5.88 -7.66
N MET A 18 6.48 -6.03 -6.41
CA MET A 18 5.71 -6.64 -5.32
C MET A 18 5.49 -5.65 -4.15
N PRO A 19 4.75 -4.54 -4.35
CA PRO A 19 4.35 -3.69 -3.24
C PRO A 19 3.44 -4.48 -2.28
N GLY A 20 3.69 -4.39 -0.98
CA GLY A 20 2.93 -5.17 0.00
C GLY A 20 3.25 -6.67 0.00
N ALA A 21 4.41 -7.09 -0.50
CA ALA A 21 4.79 -8.51 -0.49
C ALA A 21 4.79 -9.10 0.92
N LEU A 22 4.47 -10.39 1.06
CA LEU A 22 4.69 -11.13 2.29
C LEU A 22 6.14 -11.63 2.34
N LEU A 23 6.85 -11.23 3.39
CA LEU A 23 8.14 -11.78 3.78
C LEU A 23 7.90 -12.93 4.74
N THR A 24 8.36 -14.12 4.38
CA THR A 24 8.34 -15.29 5.27
C THR A 24 9.76 -15.70 5.60
N VAL A 25 10.03 -15.83 6.89
CA VAL A 25 11.32 -16.25 7.44
C VAL A 25 11.08 -17.54 8.22
N ARG A 26 11.76 -18.61 7.82
CA ARG A 26 11.68 -19.91 8.49
C ARG A 26 13.06 -20.31 8.99
N LEU A 27 13.14 -20.61 10.28
CA LEU A 27 14.34 -21.08 10.96
C LEU A 27 14.11 -22.52 11.41
N GLU A 28 14.95 -23.43 10.95
CA GLU A 28 14.86 -24.87 11.19
C GLU A 28 16.22 -25.44 11.66
N ASP A 29 16.22 -26.70 12.10
CA ASP A 29 17.40 -27.39 12.63
C ASP A 29 18.12 -26.61 13.74
N VAL A 30 17.33 -25.95 14.59
CA VAL A 30 17.85 -25.14 15.69
C VAL A 30 18.52 -26.05 16.72
N PRO A 31 19.76 -25.76 17.15
CA PRO A 31 20.45 -26.56 18.15
C PRO A 31 19.69 -26.62 19.49
N ALA A 32 19.64 -27.80 20.09
CA ALA A 32 18.85 -28.06 21.32
C ALA A 32 19.31 -27.28 22.56
N ASN A 33 20.47 -26.62 22.51
CA ASN A 33 20.99 -25.77 23.58
C ASN A 33 20.79 -24.27 23.32
N VAL A 34 20.10 -23.91 22.23
CA VAL A 34 19.83 -22.53 21.83
C VAL A 34 18.33 -22.29 21.81
N ARG A 35 17.91 -21.18 22.40
CA ARG A 35 16.56 -20.62 22.26
C ARG A 35 16.62 -19.41 21.32
N PRO A 36 16.23 -19.56 20.05
CA PRO A 36 16.43 -18.52 19.05
C PRO A 36 15.39 -17.41 19.15
N ARG A 37 15.75 -16.27 18.59
CA ARG A 37 14.89 -15.12 18.31
C ARG A 37 15.10 -14.68 16.87
N LEU A 38 13.99 -14.51 16.15
CA LEU A 38 13.94 -13.87 14.84
C LEU A 38 13.46 -12.43 14.98
N ALA A 39 14.07 -11.52 14.23
CA ALA A 39 13.59 -10.16 14.07
C ALA A 39 13.76 -9.70 12.62
N ILE A 40 12.73 -9.08 12.06
CA ILE A 40 12.73 -8.51 10.71
C ILE A 40 12.72 -6.99 10.84
N TYR A 41 13.63 -6.35 10.12
CA TYR A 41 13.79 -4.91 10.09
C TYR A 41 13.66 -4.36 8.67
N ASP A 42 13.20 -3.12 8.56
CA ASP A 42 13.26 -2.37 7.30
C ASP A 42 14.70 -1.90 6.97
N ARG A 43 14.85 -1.24 5.81
CA ARG A 43 16.14 -0.67 5.37
C ARG A 43 16.77 0.33 6.34
N TYR A 44 15.98 0.92 7.24
CA TYR A 44 16.40 1.92 8.23
C TYR A 44 16.63 1.31 9.61
N ARG A 45 16.59 -0.03 9.74
CA ARG A 45 16.71 -0.76 11.00
C ARG A 45 15.53 -0.58 11.95
N ASN A 46 14.36 -0.16 11.46
CA ASN A 46 13.12 -0.19 12.26
C ASN A 46 12.59 -1.61 12.33
N LEU A 47 12.16 -2.04 13.52
CA LEU A 47 11.60 -3.38 13.73
C LEU A 47 10.20 -3.47 13.12
N LEU A 48 9.98 -4.48 12.27
CA LEU A 48 8.68 -4.78 11.67
C LEU A 48 7.97 -5.91 12.40
N ALA A 49 8.71 -6.99 12.70
CA ALA A 49 8.19 -8.14 13.43
C ALA A 49 9.32 -8.85 14.15
N SER A 50 9.01 -9.47 15.30
CA SER A 50 9.95 -10.38 15.96
C SER A 50 9.22 -11.51 16.65
N GLN A 51 9.89 -12.65 16.77
CA GLN A 51 9.39 -13.81 17.48
C GLN A 51 10.55 -14.49 18.19
N SER A 52 10.31 -14.90 19.44
CA SER A 52 11.23 -15.73 20.20
C SER A 52 10.67 -17.13 20.30
N ALA A 53 11.55 -18.13 20.29
CA ALA A 53 11.17 -19.49 20.64
C ALA A 53 10.62 -19.53 22.07
N SER A 54 9.70 -20.43 22.33
CA SER A 54 9.19 -20.76 23.65
C SER A 54 10.08 -21.77 24.36
N SER A 55 10.76 -22.63 23.60
CA SER A 55 11.64 -23.69 24.10
C SER A 55 13.01 -23.70 23.40
N TYR A 56 13.98 -24.40 23.99
CA TYR A 56 15.26 -24.65 23.34
C TYR A 56 15.11 -25.59 22.13
N GLY A 57 15.88 -25.35 21.08
CA GLY A 57 15.82 -26.15 19.84
C GLY A 57 14.56 -25.95 19.00
N GLU A 58 13.69 -25.01 19.37
CA GLU A 58 12.44 -24.78 18.66
C GLU A 58 12.68 -24.07 17.31
N SER A 59 12.04 -24.58 16.27
CA SER A 59 12.01 -23.96 14.95
C SER A 59 11.01 -22.80 14.91
N LEU A 60 11.34 -21.73 14.19
CA LEU A 60 10.52 -20.51 14.13
C LEU A 60 10.03 -20.25 12.71
N LEU A 61 8.82 -19.69 12.61
CA LEU A 61 8.24 -19.19 11.36
C LEU A 61 7.67 -17.80 11.61
N LEU A 62 8.24 -16.79 10.95
CA LEU A 62 7.84 -15.40 11.09
C LEU A 62 7.43 -14.84 9.73
N THR A 63 6.19 -14.36 9.64
CA THR A 63 5.64 -13.77 8.41
C THR A 63 5.24 -12.31 8.66
N VAL A 64 5.65 -11.40 7.76
CA VAL A 64 5.29 -9.99 7.84
C VAL A 64 5.04 -9.40 6.45
N THR A 65 4.11 -8.46 6.34
CA THR A 65 3.91 -7.69 5.10
C THR A 65 4.98 -6.61 4.97
N ALA A 66 5.73 -6.62 3.88
CA ALA A 66 6.67 -5.59 3.51
C ALA A 66 5.92 -4.34 3.02
N PRO A 67 5.95 -3.20 3.75
CA PRO A 67 5.16 -2.02 3.40
C PRO A 67 5.60 -1.38 2.08
N ALA A 68 6.85 -1.56 1.67
CA ALA A 68 7.38 -1.05 0.43
C ALA A 68 8.40 -2.02 -0.18
N PRO A 69 8.65 -1.96 -1.50
CA PRO A 69 9.80 -2.63 -2.07
C PRO A 69 11.13 -2.10 -1.53
N GLY A 70 12.15 -2.95 -1.54
CA GLY A 70 13.50 -2.59 -1.14
C GLY A 70 14.14 -3.61 -0.21
N THR A 71 15.21 -3.18 0.45
CA THR A 71 16.03 -4.03 1.30
C THR A 71 15.44 -4.16 2.70
N TYR A 72 15.40 -5.39 3.21
CA TYR A 72 15.04 -5.74 4.57
C TYR A 72 16.15 -6.56 5.21
N TYR A 73 16.21 -6.54 6.54
CA TYR A 73 17.20 -7.27 7.31
C TYR A 73 16.53 -8.26 8.25
N VAL A 74 17.05 -9.48 8.31
CA VAL A 74 16.59 -10.51 9.23
C VAL A 74 17.72 -10.79 10.21
N LYS A 75 17.44 -10.66 11.51
CA LYS A 75 18.38 -11.01 12.57
C LYS A 75 17.95 -12.32 13.20
N VAL A 76 18.88 -13.26 13.28
CA VAL A 76 18.77 -14.51 14.03
C VAL A 76 19.69 -14.38 15.23
N SER A 77 19.17 -14.44 16.45
CA SER A 77 20.00 -14.32 17.66
C SER A 77 19.52 -15.25 18.75
N PRO A 78 20.41 -15.77 19.61
CA PRO A 78 19.96 -16.46 20.82
C PRO A 78 19.26 -15.49 21.79
N GLU A 79 18.43 -16.02 22.68
CA GLU A 79 17.80 -15.23 23.75
C GLU A 79 18.84 -14.69 24.74
N ALA A 80 19.86 -15.48 25.06
CA ALA A 80 21.02 -15.07 25.85
C ALA A 80 22.32 -15.34 25.09
N THR A 81 23.29 -14.43 25.19
CA THR A 81 24.57 -14.51 24.47
C THR A 81 25.45 -15.71 24.86
N SER A 82 25.17 -16.33 26.01
CA SER A 82 25.82 -17.57 26.45
C SER A 82 25.32 -18.81 25.69
N GLN A 83 24.14 -18.75 25.08
CA GLN A 83 23.57 -19.86 24.32
C GLN A 83 24.21 -19.90 22.93
N THR A 84 25.34 -20.58 22.84
CA THR A 84 26.11 -20.72 21.61
C THR A 84 26.13 -22.18 21.16
N SER A 85 26.24 -22.42 19.86
CA SER A 85 26.31 -23.77 19.33
C SER A 85 27.23 -23.82 18.10
N ASP A 86 27.99 -24.90 18.03
CA ASP A 86 28.79 -25.33 16.89
C ASP A 86 27.98 -26.15 15.87
N ARG A 87 26.67 -26.34 16.09
CA ARG A 87 25.77 -26.93 15.11
C ARG A 87 25.13 -25.84 14.27
N ALA A 88 25.03 -26.11 12.96
CA ALA A 88 24.41 -25.19 12.04
C ALA A 88 22.87 -25.28 12.12
N TYR A 89 22.22 -24.13 12.00
CA TYR A 89 20.79 -24.03 11.72
C TYR A 89 20.54 -23.77 10.22
N LEU A 90 19.31 -24.03 9.78
CA LEU A 90 18.83 -23.72 8.44
C LEU A 90 17.93 -22.48 8.47
N LEU A 91 18.23 -21.50 7.61
CA LEU A 91 17.41 -20.32 7.42
C LEU A 91 16.88 -20.26 5.99
N SER A 92 15.56 -20.22 5.86
CA SER A 92 14.87 -20.04 4.58
C SER A 92 14.15 -18.69 4.56
N LEU A 93 14.38 -17.91 3.52
CA LEU A 93 13.77 -16.60 3.32
C LEU A 93 12.98 -16.62 2.01
N SER A 94 11.72 -16.18 2.04
CA SER A 94 10.90 -16.09 0.83
C SER A 94 10.09 -14.80 0.77
N VAL A 95 9.86 -14.33 -0.45
CA VAL A 95 9.03 -13.16 -0.78
C VAL A 95 7.90 -13.63 -1.67
N ALA A 96 6.66 -13.30 -1.32
CA ALA A 96 5.48 -13.60 -2.13
C ALA A 96 4.63 -12.35 -2.36
N ALA A 97 4.15 -12.16 -3.59
CA ALA A 97 3.22 -11.08 -3.90
C ALA A 97 1.84 -11.35 -3.27
N LEU A 98 1.20 -10.32 -2.73
CA LEU A 98 -0.23 -10.38 -2.41
C LEU A 98 -1.01 -10.26 -3.72
N THR A 99 -1.70 -11.32 -4.12
CA THR A 99 -2.58 -11.30 -5.30
C THR A 99 -3.71 -10.28 -5.03
N PRO A 100 -3.91 -9.25 -5.88
CA PRO A 100 -5.00 -8.31 -5.67
C PRO A 100 -6.33 -9.07 -5.80
N THR A 101 -7.15 -9.01 -4.77
CA THR A 101 -8.53 -9.53 -4.83
C THR A 101 -9.25 -8.80 -5.97
N PRO A 102 -9.91 -9.49 -6.91
CA PRO A 102 -10.61 -8.83 -8.00
C PRO A 102 -11.68 -7.91 -7.41
N THR A 103 -11.46 -6.60 -7.52
CA THR A 103 -12.45 -5.61 -7.08
C THR A 103 -13.62 -5.69 -8.04
N ARG A 104 -14.82 -6.01 -7.55
CA ARG A 104 -16.03 -6.07 -8.38
C ARG A 104 -16.19 -4.72 -9.07
N THR A 105 -16.01 -4.68 -10.38
CA THR A 105 -16.24 -3.50 -11.20
C THR A 105 -17.70 -3.06 -11.00
N PRO A 106 -17.99 -1.81 -10.64
CA PRO A 106 -19.37 -1.35 -10.56
C PRO A 106 -20.01 -1.47 -11.95
N THR A 107 -21.07 -2.27 -12.05
CA THR A 107 -21.87 -2.45 -13.27
C THR A 107 -22.39 -1.10 -13.73
N ALA A 108 -22.13 -0.73 -14.98
CA ALA A 108 -22.63 0.51 -15.56
C ALA A 108 -24.16 0.54 -15.54
N THR A 109 -24.73 1.38 -14.67
CA THR A 109 -26.18 1.64 -14.62
C THR A 109 -26.59 2.34 -15.92
N ARG A 110 -27.43 1.67 -16.74
CA ARG A 110 -27.94 2.22 -17.99
C ARG A 110 -28.63 3.56 -17.74
N THR A 111 -28.13 4.61 -18.37
CA THR A 111 -28.73 5.94 -18.37
C THR A 111 -30.10 5.88 -19.07
N PRO A 112 -31.20 6.31 -18.45
CA PRO A 112 -32.49 6.34 -19.13
C PRO A 112 -32.44 7.41 -20.25
N THR A 113 -32.71 6.99 -21.47
CA THR A 113 -32.90 7.88 -22.63
C THR A 113 -34.15 8.73 -22.43
N LEU A 114 -33.97 10.05 -22.30
CA LEU A 114 -35.08 11.01 -22.34
C LEU A 114 -35.70 11.01 -23.73
N MET A 115 -36.92 10.49 -23.86
CA MET A 115 -37.72 10.59 -25.07
C MET A 115 -38.98 11.40 -24.81
N ARG A 116 -39.22 12.33 -25.74
CA ARG A 116 -40.47 13.01 -26.13
C ARG A 116 -40.53 14.52 -25.82
N THR A 117 -40.17 15.26 -26.86
CA THR A 117 -40.56 16.63 -27.16
C THR A 117 -42.09 16.76 -27.13
N PRO A 118 -42.68 17.64 -26.30
CA PRO A 118 -44.07 18.00 -26.45
C PRO A 118 -44.23 19.00 -27.60
N THR A 119 -45.03 18.63 -28.60
CA THR A 119 -45.47 19.49 -29.69
C THR A 119 -46.33 20.63 -29.13
N ALA A 120 -45.99 21.88 -29.44
CA ALA A 120 -46.80 23.03 -29.07
C ALA A 120 -48.00 23.17 -30.02
N THR A 121 -49.21 22.96 -29.52
CA THR A 121 -50.45 23.31 -30.23
C THR A 121 -51.05 24.56 -29.59
N ARG A 122 -51.27 25.62 -30.38
CA ARG A 122 -51.69 26.94 -29.92
C ARG A 122 -53.23 27.08 -29.77
N THR A 123 -53.61 27.90 -28.79
CA THR A 123 -54.78 28.82 -28.67
C THR A 123 -56.14 28.22 -28.28
N PRO A 124 -56.83 28.80 -27.27
CA PRO A 124 -57.69 29.97 -27.54
C PRO A 124 -57.61 31.16 -26.53
N THR A 125 -57.94 32.34 -27.09
CA THR A 125 -58.64 33.55 -26.60
C THR A 125 -58.34 34.19 -25.23
N PRO A 126 -58.08 35.52 -25.16
CA PRO A 126 -57.86 36.24 -23.90
C PRO A 126 -59.18 36.71 -23.26
N THR A 127 -59.32 36.49 -21.95
CA THR A 127 -60.28 37.22 -21.11
C THR A 127 -59.55 37.78 -19.89
N ARG A 128 -59.80 39.06 -19.60
CA ARG A 128 -59.04 39.93 -18.71
C ARG A 128 -59.54 39.93 -17.24
N THR A 129 -58.59 39.73 -16.31
CA THR A 129 -58.33 40.52 -15.04
C THR A 129 -59.34 40.37 -13.86
N PRO A 130 -59.05 40.65 -12.54
CA PRO A 130 -57.82 41.02 -11.75
C PRO A 130 -57.48 40.07 -10.54
N THR A 131 -56.21 39.86 -10.12
CA THR A 131 -55.37 40.48 -9.02
C THR A 131 -55.68 40.02 -7.56
N PRO A 132 -54.77 40.13 -6.56
CA PRO A 132 -53.54 39.34 -6.27
C PRO A 132 -53.57 38.64 -4.89
N THR A 133 -52.68 37.69 -4.58
CA THR A 133 -52.05 37.65 -3.24
C THR A 133 -50.76 36.82 -3.20
N ARG A 134 -49.76 37.38 -2.51
CA ARG A 134 -48.40 36.86 -2.31
C ARG A 134 -48.43 35.72 -1.29
N THR A 135 -47.70 34.62 -1.57
CA THR A 135 -46.90 33.95 -0.53
C THR A 135 -45.63 33.40 -1.16
N ALA A 136 -44.49 33.87 -0.65
CA ALA A 136 -43.18 33.40 -1.03
C ALA A 136 -42.84 32.13 -0.25
N THR A 137 -42.29 31.12 -0.92
CA THR A 137 -41.40 30.15 -0.29
C THR A 137 -40.35 29.72 -1.32
N PRO A 138 -39.15 30.31 -1.33
CA PRO A 138 -38.04 29.77 -2.08
C PRO A 138 -37.31 28.77 -1.18
N THR A 139 -37.07 27.57 -1.68
CA THR A 139 -35.84 26.86 -1.30
C THR A 139 -35.35 26.06 -2.48
N ARG A 140 -34.51 26.72 -3.28
CA ARG A 140 -33.66 26.08 -4.28
C ARG A 140 -32.49 25.48 -3.53
N THR A 141 -32.26 24.18 -3.66
CA THR A 141 -30.96 23.59 -3.35
C THR A 141 -30.37 23.01 -4.63
N PRO A 142 -29.59 23.78 -5.42
CA PRO A 142 -28.68 23.21 -6.38
C PRO A 142 -27.29 23.15 -5.73
N THR A 143 -26.94 21.99 -5.16
CA THR A 143 -25.55 21.72 -4.80
C THR A 143 -24.78 21.44 -6.09
N ARG A 144 -24.22 22.48 -6.72
CA ARG A 144 -23.22 22.32 -7.78
C ARG A 144 -21.90 22.02 -7.08
N THR A 145 -21.45 20.77 -7.12
CA THR A 145 -20.05 20.45 -6.81
C THR A 145 -19.25 20.63 -8.10
N PRO A 146 -18.36 21.63 -8.23
CA PRO A 146 -17.43 21.68 -9.34
C PRO A 146 -16.34 20.62 -9.14
N THR A 147 -16.28 19.61 -9.99
CA THR A 147 -15.08 18.78 -10.12
C THR A 147 -13.99 19.60 -10.79
N CYS A 148 -13.03 20.08 -9.99
CA CYS A 148 -11.78 20.62 -10.49
C CYS A 148 -10.96 19.49 -11.10
N THR A 149 -10.80 19.48 -12.41
CA THR A 149 -9.81 18.62 -13.09
C THR A 149 -8.84 19.52 -13.84
N ARG A 150 -7.71 19.82 -13.21
CA ARG A 150 -6.50 20.28 -13.89
C ARG A 150 -5.31 19.62 -13.22
N THR A 151 -4.76 18.60 -13.86
CA THR A 151 -3.42 18.09 -13.57
C THR A 151 -2.46 18.86 -14.48
N PRO A 152 -1.64 19.80 -13.97
CA PRO A 152 -0.59 20.37 -14.77
C PRO A 152 0.55 19.35 -14.93
N THR A 153 0.82 18.98 -16.17
CA THR A 153 2.02 18.22 -16.56
C THR A 153 3.26 19.09 -16.30
N PRO A 154 4.23 18.67 -15.47
CA PRO A 154 5.48 19.41 -15.33
C PRO A 154 6.25 19.33 -16.65
N THR A 155 6.42 20.48 -17.29
CA THR A 155 7.22 20.65 -18.50
C THR A 155 8.70 20.66 -18.11
N ARG A 156 9.51 19.89 -18.84
CA ARG A 156 10.95 19.73 -18.59
C ARG A 156 11.70 21.06 -18.74
N THR A 157 12.48 21.42 -17.72
CA THR A 157 13.41 22.56 -17.72
C THR A 157 14.55 22.33 -18.73
N PRO A 158 14.91 23.31 -19.56
CA PRO A 158 16.03 23.18 -20.50
C PRO A 158 17.39 23.20 -19.79
N THR A 159 18.30 22.39 -20.32
CA THR A 159 19.70 22.20 -19.93
C THR A 159 20.50 23.51 -20.07
N PRO A 160 21.33 23.91 -19.08
CA PRO A 160 22.24 25.04 -19.27
C PRO A 160 23.38 24.68 -20.23
N THR A 161 23.45 25.40 -21.35
CA THR A 161 24.57 25.35 -22.30
C THR A 161 25.81 25.94 -21.64
N ARG A 162 26.89 25.15 -21.52
CA ARG A 162 28.19 25.65 -21.08
C ARG A 162 28.82 26.42 -22.25
N THR A 163 29.02 27.72 -22.06
CA THR A 163 29.80 28.57 -22.97
C THR A 163 31.29 28.23 -22.83
N PRO A 164 32.02 27.92 -23.92
CA PRO A 164 33.47 27.84 -23.87
C PRO A 164 34.06 29.25 -23.78
N THR A 165 34.92 29.49 -22.79
CA THR A 165 35.69 30.74 -22.68
C THR A 165 36.94 30.63 -23.55
N PRO A 166 37.21 31.58 -24.46
CA PRO A 166 38.47 31.61 -25.20
C PRO A 166 39.54 32.46 -24.48
N ARG A 167 40.75 31.89 -24.51
CA ARG A 167 42.10 32.46 -24.33
C ARG A 167 42.65 32.64 -22.91
#